data_AF-A0A382VU43-F1
#
_entry.id   AF-A0A382VU43-F1
#
_cell.length_a   1.000
_cell.length_b   1.000
_cell.length_c   1.000
_cell.angle_alpha   90.00
_cell.angle_beta   90.00
_cell.angle_gamma   90.00
#
_symmetry.space_group_name_H-M   'P 1'
#
loop_
_entity.id
_entity.type
_entity.pdbx_description
1 polymer ?
#
loop_
_entity_poly.entity_id
_entity_poly.type
_entity_poly.pdbx_seq_one_letter_code
_entity_poly.pdbx_strand_id
1 'polypeptide(L)'
;DVMSHLLSPTGRPEFDATNKSDQATLREQYAGRQQRRLFSYSDAFANRFETRWDEIAIPVPPFTGRREVAVEIEDLRPYIDWTFFFTAWELKGRYPAILDHPQYGTAARELFSHAQTLLDRVATERLLTARGVFGFWPANSDNDDIVVFSSEAVESKADPVEKVRFNMLRQQEVSGDRPSWSLADFVAPRDTGRMDYIGAFAVTAGIGVDDLSKQYQQDDDEYHSIMVKALADRLAEAFAEFLHARAREEWGYAPDEALDRDDLIAERYRGIRPAFGYPACP
;
A
#
# COMPACT_ATOMS: atom_id res chain seq x y z
N ASP A 1 16.19 27.15 -8.78
CA ASP A 1 15.37 27.61 -7.65
C ASP A 1 14.23 28.50 -8.16
N VAL A 2 12.98 28.06 -8.00
CA VAL A 2 11.78 28.76 -8.48
C VAL A 2 11.53 30.04 -7.69
N MET A 3 11.74 30.02 -6.37
CA MET A 3 11.43 31.15 -5.49
C MET A 3 12.30 32.35 -5.79
N SER A 4 13.61 32.15 -5.95
CA SER A 4 14.55 33.22 -6.32
C SER A 4 14.18 33.91 -7.64
N HIS A 5 13.74 33.17 -8.66
CA HIS A 5 13.33 33.76 -9.94
C HIS A 5 12.02 34.56 -9.83
N LEU A 6 11.05 34.06 -9.07
CA LEU A 6 9.76 34.74 -8.89
C LEU A 6 9.85 36.00 -8.01
N LEU A 7 10.77 36.03 -7.05
CA LEU A 7 11.00 37.20 -6.19
C LEU A 7 11.89 38.26 -6.85
N SER A 8 12.64 37.90 -7.89
CA SER A 8 13.46 38.84 -8.66
C SER A 8 12.58 39.70 -9.58
N PRO A 9 12.54 41.04 -9.41
CA PRO A 9 11.76 41.91 -10.30
C PRO A 9 12.21 41.84 -11.77
N THR A 10 13.49 41.54 -12.00
CA THR A 10 14.08 41.44 -13.34
C THR A 10 13.96 40.05 -13.93
N GLY A 11 14.04 38.99 -13.11
CA GLY A 11 13.94 37.59 -13.56
C GLY A 11 12.52 37.07 -13.69
N ARG A 12 11.57 37.61 -12.90
CA ARG A 12 10.18 37.15 -12.88
C ARG A 12 9.48 37.21 -14.25
N PRO A 13 9.57 38.29 -15.05
CA PRO A 13 8.85 38.36 -16.32
C PRO A 13 9.29 37.28 -17.31
N GLU A 14 10.60 37.02 -17.41
CA GLU A 14 11.15 35.98 -18.29
C GLU A 14 10.77 34.58 -17.80
N PHE A 15 10.93 34.30 -16.51
CA PHE A 15 10.59 33.01 -15.93
C PHE A 15 9.09 32.67 -16.07
N ASP A 16 8.19 33.65 -15.86
CA ASP A 16 6.75 33.48 -16.05
C ASP A 16 6.39 33.20 -17.52
N ALA A 17 7.03 33.91 -18.45
CA ALA A 17 6.83 33.70 -19.88
C ALA A 17 7.27 32.29 -20.32
N THR A 18 8.46 31.85 -19.89
CA THR A 18 8.97 30.51 -20.18
C THR A 18 8.06 29.43 -19.59
N ASN A 19 7.68 29.54 -18.31
CA ASN A 19 6.78 28.57 -17.69
C ASN A 19 5.43 28.50 -18.43
N LYS A 20 4.83 29.63 -18.82
CA LYS A 20 3.59 29.64 -19.63
C LYS A 20 3.77 28.93 -20.96
N SER A 21 4.90 29.14 -21.64
CA SER A 21 5.22 28.47 -22.90
C SER A 21 5.38 26.96 -22.72
N ASP A 22 6.09 26.53 -21.67
CA ASP A 22 6.29 25.11 -21.36
C ASP A 22 4.96 24.43 -21.02
N GLN A 23 4.12 25.09 -20.21
CA GLN A 23 2.79 24.58 -19.86
C GLN A 23 1.85 24.53 -21.08
N ALA A 24 1.93 25.50 -22.00
CA ALA A 24 1.19 25.46 -23.27
C ALA A 24 1.64 24.28 -24.13
N THR A 25 2.96 24.07 -24.24
CA THR A 25 3.54 22.93 -24.97
C THR A 25 3.10 21.60 -24.37
N LEU A 26 3.15 21.43 -23.04
CA LEU A 26 2.68 20.21 -22.37
C LEU A 26 1.18 19.96 -22.60
N ARG A 27 0.36 21.02 -22.61
CA ARG A 27 -1.07 20.93 -22.91
C ARG A 27 -1.34 20.46 -24.34
N GLU A 28 -0.63 21.02 -25.31
CA GLU A 28 -0.74 20.63 -26.72
C GLU A 28 -0.27 19.19 -26.92
N GLN A 29 0.86 18.80 -26.32
CA GLN A 29 1.36 17.43 -26.36
C GLN A 29 0.36 16.45 -25.76
N TYR A 30 -0.25 16.78 -24.62
CA TYR A 30 -1.26 15.93 -23.98
C TYR A 30 -2.53 15.83 -24.83
N ALA A 31 -3.04 16.95 -25.36
CA ALA A 31 -4.21 16.97 -26.23
C ALA A 31 -3.98 16.22 -27.56
N GLY A 32 -2.75 16.22 -28.06
CA GLY A 32 -2.35 15.49 -29.26
C GLY A 32 -2.08 13.99 -29.05
N ARG A 33 -2.09 13.49 -27.80
CA ARG A 33 -1.95 12.05 -27.55
C ARG A 33 -3.16 11.33 -28.16
N GLN A 34 -2.89 10.30 -28.97
CA GLN A 34 -3.95 9.42 -29.44
C GLN A 34 -4.69 8.85 -28.24
N GLN A 35 -6.00 9.03 -28.21
CA GLN A 35 -6.85 8.38 -27.23
C GLN A 35 -6.64 6.88 -27.38
N ARG A 36 -6.30 6.22 -26.27
CA ARG A 36 -6.19 4.78 -26.24
C ARG A 36 -7.54 4.20 -26.59
N ARG A 37 -7.57 3.18 -27.44
CA ARG A 37 -8.81 2.51 -27.79
C ARG A 37 -9.41 1.90 -26.52
N LEU A 38 -10.67 2.21 -26.25
CA LEU A 38 -11.41 1.65 -25.14
C LEU A 38 -12.43 0.63 -25.63
N PHE A 39 -12.61 -0.44 -24.87
CA PHE A 39 -13.79 -1.29 -24.94
C PHE A 39 -15.02 -0.55 -24.41
N SER A 40 -16.20 -0.90 -24.92
CA SER A 40 -17.43 -0.63 -24.17
C SER A 40 -17.39 -1.38 -22.83
N TYR A 41 -18.19 -0.97 -21.85
CA TYR A 41 -18.23 -1.69 -20.58
C TYR A 41 -18.62 -3.16 -20.78
N SER A 42 -19.61 -3.44 -21.63
CA SER A 42 -20.04 -4.81 -21.93
C SER A 42 -18.94 -5.64 -22.56
N ASP A 43 -18.14 -5.07 -23.47
CA ASP A 43 -17.02 -5.78 -24.10
C ASP A 43 -15.89 -6.03 -23.09
N ALA A 44 -15.59 -5.05 -22.23
CA ALA A 44 -14.60 -5.21 -21.17
C ALA A 44 -15.02 -6.29 -20.16
N PHE A 45 -16.29 -6.31 -19.77
CA PHE A 45 -16.85 -7.33 -18.88
C PHE A 45 -16.85 -8.73 -19.52
N ALA A 46 -17.14 -8.82 -20.83
CA ALA A 46 -17.01 -10.08 -21.57
C ALA A 46 -15.55 -10.54 -21.68
N ASN A 47 -14.59 -9.62 -21.69
CA ASN A 47 -13.14 -9.88 -21.70
C ASN A 47 -12.53 -9.98 -20.29
N ARG A 48 -13.32 -10.25 -19.24
CA ARG A 48 -12.82 -10.37 -17.87
C ARG A 48 -11.88 -11.56 -17.68
N PHE A 49 -11.11 -11.55 -16.61
CA PHE A 49 -10.35 -12.74 -16.22
C PHE A 49 -11.32 -13.84 -15.77
N GLU A 50 -11.15 -15.04 -16.31
CA GLU A 50 -11.94 -16.21 -15.93
C GLU A 50 -11.01 -17.34 -15.46
N THR A 51 -11.46 -18.08 -14.46
CA THR A 51 -10.78 -19.26 -13.94
C THR A 51 -11.77 -20.39 -13.73
N ARG A 52 -11.26 -21.61 -13.54
CA ARG A 52 -12.07 -22.81 -13.28
C ARG A 52 -12.52 -22.83 -11.83
N TRP A 53 -13.56 -22.05 -11.54
CA TRP A 53 -14.18 -21.97 -10.22
C TRP A 53 -14.74 -23.30 -9.72
N ASP A 54 -14.99 -24.28 -10.58
CA ASP A 54 -15.39 -25.63 -10.20
C ASP A 54 -14.23 -26.46 -9.62
N GLU A 55 -12.98 -26.14 -9.97
CA GLU A 55 -11.80 -26.94 -9.61
C GLU A 55 -10.89 -26.28 -8.57
N ILE A 56 -10.87 -24.94 -8.51
CA ILE A 56 -9.93 -24.22 -7.65
C ILE A 56 -10.21 -24.46 -6.16
N ALA A 57 -9.18 -24.77 -5.37
CA ALA A 57 -9.34 -24.84 -3.92
C ALA A 57 -9.45 -23.42 -3.34
N ILE A 58 -10.59 -23.12 -2.71
CA ILE A 58 -10.82 -21.86 -2.00
C ILE A 58 -10.47 -22.09 -0.52
N PRO A 59 -9.40 -21.47 0.00
CA PRO A 59 -9.01 -21.65 1.40
C PRO A 59 -10.01 -20.97 2.33
N VAL A 60 -10.54 -21.74 3.27
CA VAL A 60 -11.44 -21.23 4.32
C VAL A 60 -10.60 -20.75 5.49
N PRO A 61 -10.68 -19.46 5.88
CA PRO A 61 -9.96 -18.98 7.05
C PRO A 61 -10.52 -19.66 8.32
N PRO A 62 -9.67 -19.99 9.31
CA PRO A 62 -10.08 -20.70 10.52
C PRO A 62 -10.95 -19.85 11.45
N PHE A 63 -11.11 -18.55 11.17
CA PHE A 63 -12.05 -17.66 11.82
C PHE A 63 -12.60 -16.64 10.83
N THR A 64 -13.72 -16.04 11.17
CA THR A 64 -14.22 -14.84 10.49
C THR A 64 -14.53 -13.75 11.53
N GLY A 65 -14.60 -12.51 11.07
CA GLY A 65 -14.77 -11.34 11.92
C GLY A 65 -13.46 -10.61 12.21
N ARG A 66 -13.56 -9.51 12.95
CA ARG A 66 -12.43 -8.62 13.25
C ARG A 66 -11.64 -9.10 14.48
N ARG A 67 -10.32 -8.88 14.44
CA ARG A 67 -9.38 -9.02 15.55
C ARG A 67 -8.51 -7.78 15.65
N GLU A 68 -8.32 -7.31 16.87
CA GLU A 68 -7.35 -6.26 17.16
C GLU A 68 -5.96 -6.87 17.30
N VAL A 69 -4.95 -6.13 16.86
CA VAL A 69 -3.54 -6.51 16.96
C VAL A 69 -2.74 -5.36 17.53
N ALA A 70 -1.85 -5.69 18.46
CA ALA A 70 -0.84 -4.80 18.99
C ALA A 70 0.51 -5.47 18.80
N VAL A 71 1.51 -4.69 18.43
CA VAL A 71 2.88 -5.15 18.17
C VAL A 71 3.85 -4.16 18.81
N GLU A 72 4.99 -4.66 19.24
CA GLU A 72 6.07 -3.78 19.69
C GLU A 72 6.79 -3.19 18.48
N ILE A 73 7.36 -2.00 18.63
CA ILE A 73 8.08 -1.33 17.53
C ILE A 73 9.27 -2.18 17.04
N GLU A 74 9.92 -2.92 17.94
CA GLU A 74 11.06 -3.77 17.59
C GLU A 74 10.66 -4.91 16.63
N ASP A 75 9.44 -5.46 16.77
CA ASP A 75 8.94 -6.54 15.91
C ASP A 75 8.72 -6.06 14.46
N LEU A 76 8.53 -4.75 14.27
CA LEU A 76 8.34 -4.13 12.95
C LEU A 76 9.66 -3.80 12.26
N ARG A 77 10.75 -3.63 13.01
CA ARG A 77 12.06 -3.22 12.48
C ARG A 77 12.58 -4.11 11.33
N PRO A 78 12.43 -5.44 11.35
CA PRO A 78 12.85 -6.30 10.24
C PRO A 78 12.07 -6.07 8.93
N TYR A 79 10.85 -5.53 9.03
CA TYR A 79 9.93 -5.32 7.91
C TYR A 79 10.08 -3.93 7.26
N ILE A 80 10.93 -3.06 7.79
CA ILE A 80 11.15 -1.72 7.23
C ILE A 80 11.87 -1.79 5.88
N ASP A 81 11.24 -1.29 4.81
CA ASP A 81 11.96 -0.95 3.58
C ASP A 81 12.64 0.41 3.70
N TRP A 82 13.96 0.37 3.93
CA TRP A 82 14.81 1.54 4.09
C TRP A 82 15.04 2.30 2.77
N THR A 83 14.75 1.70 1.60
CA THR A 83 14.92 2.38 0.30
C THR A 83 14.10 3.66 0.21
N PHE A 84 12.84 3.58 0.65
CA PHE A 84 11.94 4.72 0.66
C PHE A 84 12.27 5.72 1.77
N PHE A 85 12.85 5.27 2.89
CA PHE A 85 13.40 6.18 3.90
C PHE A 85 14.46 7.08 3.29
N PHE A 86 15.46 6.54 2.58
CA PHE A 86 16.47 7.35 1.91
C PHE A 86 15.89 8.24 0.81
N THR A 87 14.89 7.74 0.08
CA THR A 87 14.20 8.51 -0.96
C THR A 87 13.49 9.74 -0.37
N ALA A 88 12.88 9.62 0.80
CA ALA A 88 12.25 10.74 1.52
C ALA A 88 13.27 11.81 1.96
N TRP A 89 14.54 11.44 2.10
CA TRP A 89 15.67 12.33 2.37
C TRP A 89 16.46 12.72 1.11
N GLU A 90 15.86 12.54 -0.07
CA GLU A 90 16.44 12.86 -1.38
C GLU A 90 17.74 12.11 -1.73
N LEU A 91 18.05 11.02 -1.01
CA LEU A 91 19.21 10.18 -1.28
C LEU A 91 18.83 9.06 -2.26
N LYS A 92 19.31 9.18 -3.49
CA LYS A 92 19.01 8.23 -4.57
C LYS A 92 19.81 6.94 -4.42
N GLY A 93 19.12 5.82 -4.26
CA GLY A 93 19.72 4.48 -4.25
C GLY A 93 18.84 3.47 -3.52
N ARG A 94 19.10 2.17 -3.75
CA ARG A 94 18.40 1.08 -3.07
C ARG A 94 19.16 0.65 -1.82
N TYR A 95 18.47 0.39 -0.71
CA TYR A 95 19.10 -0.23 0.46
C TYR A 95 19.35 -1.74 0.22
N PRO A 96 20.46 -2.33 0.68
CA PRO A 96 21.57 -1.71 1.42
C PRO A 96 22.64 -1.04 0.53
N ALA A 97 22.60 -1.22 -0.78
CA ALA A 97 23.63 -0.75 -1.71
C ALA A 97 23.93 0.77 -1.64
N ILE A 98 22.95 1.60 -1.24
CA ILE A 98 23.13 3.04 -1.06
C ILE A 98 24.18 3.39 0.01
N LEU A 99 24.39 2.52 1.00
CA LEU A 99 25.37 2.75 2.08
C LEU A 99 26.81 2.79 1.57
N ASP A 100 27.08 2.10 0.45
CA ASP A 100 28.37 2.07 -0.23
C ASP A 100 28.40 2.96 -1.49
N HIS A 101 27.37 3.76 -1.72
CA HIS A 101 27.26 4.60 -2.92
C HIS A 101 28.39 5.65 -2.95
N PRO A 102 29.14 5.82 -4.07
CA PRO A 102 30.29 6.72 -4.11
C PRO A 102 29.99 8.18 -3.74
N GLN A 103 28.79 8.66 -4.09
CA GLN A 103 28.38 10.05 -3.81
C GLN A 103 27.58 10.20 -2.51
N TYR A 104 26.80 9.18 -2.13
CA TYR A 104 25.79 9.31 -1.07
C TYR A 104 26.09 8.46 0.17
N GLY A 105 27.01 7.49 0.08
CA GLY A 105 27.22 6.47 1.10
C GLY A 105 27.64 6.99 2.46
N THR A 106 28.42 8.08 2.53
CA THR A 106 28.75 8.73 3.80
C THR A 106 27.51 9.32 4.46
N ALA A 107 26.75 10.16 3.75
CA ALA A 107 25.53 10.77 4.26
C ALA A 107 24.44 9.72 4.57
N ALA A 108 24.32 8.68 3.74
CA ALA A 108 23.38 7.59 3.95
C ALA A 108 23.70 6.80 5.23
N ARG A 109 24.97 6.49 5.49
CA ARG A 109 25.38 5.80 6.73
C ARG A 109 25.14 6.65 7.98
N GLU A 110 25.44 7.95 7.91
CA GLU A 110 25.18 8.88 9.01
C GLU A 110 23.68 9.00 9.31
N LEU A 111 22.88 9.27 8.28
CA LEU A 111 21.41 9.35 8.38
C LEU A 111 20.81 8.06 8.92
N PHE A 112 21.26 6.91 8.42
CA PHE A 112 20.84 5.60 8.89
C PHE A 112 21.19 5.38 10.36
N SER A 113 22.40 5.75 10.78
CA SER A 113 22.82 5.66 12.18
C SER A 113 21.93 6.49 13.10
N HIS A 114 21.57 7.71 12.69
CA HIS A 114 20.65 8.57 13.44
C HIS A 114 19.24 7.97 13.52
N ALA A 115 18.74 7.44 12.40
CA ALA A 115 17.47 6.73 12.36
C ALA A 115 17.44 5.51 13.29
N GLN A 116 18.49 4.68 13.29
CA GLN A 116 18.58 3.52 14.19
C GLN A 116 18.61 3.97 15.66
N THR A 117 19.38 5.00 15.99
CA THR A 117 19.46 5.54 17.36
C THR A 117 18.09 6.04 17.83
N LEU A 118 17.37 6.76 16.97
CA LEU A 118 16.03 7.24 17.31
C LEU A 118 15.02 6.10 17.41
N LEU A 119 15.09 5.09 16.54
CA LEU A 119 14.25 3.88 16.65
C LEU A 119 14.50 3.14 17.97
N ASP A 120 15.76 2.95 18.35
CA ASP A 120 16.12 2.28 19.61
C ASP A 120 15.52 3.06 20.80
N ARG A 121 15.57 4.40 20.76
CA ARG A 121 14.93 5.26 21.77
C ARG A 121 13.41 5.11 21.76
N VAL A 122 12.77 5.20 20.60
CA VAL A 122 11.33 5.06 20.43
C VAL A 122 10.83 3.73 20.99
N ALA A 123 11.56 2.64 20.72
CA ALA A 123 11.23 1.30 21.22
C ALA A 123 11.45 1.19 22.74
N THR A 124 12.60 1.63 23.24
CA THR A 124 12.98 1.50 24.66
C THR A 124 12.11 2.36 25.57
N GLU A 125 11.86 3.62 25.18
CA GLU A 125 11.06 4.58 25.94
C GLU A 125 9.56 4.48 25.63
N ARG A 126 9.16 3.60 24.69
CA ARG A 126 7.77 3.42 24.21
C ARG A 126 7.12 4.74 23.78
N LEU A 127 7.87 5.55 23.03
CA LEU A 127 7.40 6.87 22.58
C LEU A 127 6.33 6.78 21.50
N LEU A 128 6.34 5.70 20.72
CA LEU A 128 5.33 5.41 19.71
C LEU A 128 4.62 4.09 20.02
N THR A 129 3.34 4.02 19.70
CA THR A 129 2.53 2.80 19.84
C THR A 129 2.02 2.33 18.48
N ALA A 130 2.20 1.04 18.20
CA ALA A 130 1.63 0.38 17.03
C ALA A 130 0.32 -0.35 17.35
N ARG A 131 -0.74 -0.04 16.59
CA ARG A 131 -2.07 -0.66 16.69
C ARG A 131 -2.59 -1.01 15.31
N GLY A 132 -3.25 -2.14 15.21
CA GLY A 132 -3.93 -2.55 14.00
C GLY A 132 -5.22 -3.30 14.29
N VAL A 133 -6.02 -3.42 13.25
CA VAL A 133 -7.17 -4.31 13.20
C VAL A 133 -7.11 -5.04 11.87
N PHE A 134 -7.42 -6.33 11.89
CA PHE A 134 -7.60 -7.12 10.68
C PHE A 134 -8.76 -8.07 10.85
N GLY A 135 -9.22 -8.68 9.78
CA GLY A 135 -10.23 -9.72 9.84
C GLY A 135 -10.44 -10.39 8.50
N PHE A 136 -11.22 -11.45 8.55
CA PHE A 136 -11.64 -12.20 7.38
C PHE A 136 -13.15 -12.30 7.35
N TRP A 137 -13.73 -12.16 6.16
CA TRP A 137 -15.17 -12.22 5.99
C TRP A 137 -15.53 -13.09 4.79
N PRO A 138 -16.66 -13.80 4.86
CA PRO A 138 -17.21 -14.48 3.70
C PRO A 138 -17.56 -13.43 2.64
N ALA A 139 -17.21 -13.69 1.39
CA ALA A 139 -17.46 -12.77 0.30
C ALA A 139 -17.65 -13.51 -1.03
N ASN A 140 -18.35 -12.87 -1.95
CA ASN A 140 -18.44 -13.30 -3.34
C ASN A 140 -18.37 -12.09 -4.26
N SER A 141 -17.96 -12.29 -5.50
CA SER A 141 -18.17 -11.27 -6.52
C SER A 141 -19.61 -11.29 -7.04
N ASP A 142 -20.11 -10.10 -7.37
CA ASP A 142 -21.38 -9.84 -8.02
C ASP A 142 -21.12 -8.84 -9.15
N ASN A 143 -20.88 -9.38 -10.35
CA ASN A 143 -20.26 -8.65 -11.46
C ASN A 143 -18.89 -8.08 -11.06
N ASP A 144 -18.73 -6.75 -11.10
CA ASP A 144 -17.50 -6.05 -10.76
C ASP A 144 -17.42 -5.68 -9.27
N ASP A 145 -18.46 -5.95 -8.48
CA ASP A 145 -18.45 -5.65 -7.05
C ASP A 145 -18.00 -6.86 -6.23
N ILE A 146 -17.41 -6.59 -5.07
CA ILE A 146 -17.17 -7.62 -4.04
C ILE A 146 -18.19 -7.42 -2.93
N VAL A 147 -19.04 -8.43 -2.72
CA VAL A 147 -20.09 -8.45 -1.70
C VAL A 147 -19.58 -9.18 -0.47
N VAL A 148 -19.60 -8.50 0.67
CA VAL A 148 -19.12 -9.04 1.94
C VAL A 148 -20.30 -9.36 2.84
N PHE A 149 -20.28 -10.55 3.42
CA PHE A 149 -21.37 -11.08 4.23
C PHE A 149 -21.05 -11.08 5.73
N SER A 150 -22.10 -11.21 6.53
CA SER A 150 -21.98 -11.45 7.98
C SER A 150 -21.27 -12.77 8.29
N SER A 151 -20.34 -12.74 9.24
CA SER A 151 -19.69 -13.92 9.81
C SER A 151 -20.67 -14.96 10.39
N GLU A 152 -21.78 -14.49 10.97
CA GLU A 152 -22.81 -15.31 11.62
C GLU A 152 -23.47 -16.34 10.69
N ALA A 153 -23.53 -16.03 9.39
CA ALA A 153 -24.18 -16.88 8.40
C ALA A 153 -23.37 -18.15 8.08
N VAL A 154 -22.03 -18.07 8.12
CA VAL A 154 -21.17 -19.24 7.87
C VAL A 154 -21.28 -20.25 9.00
N GLU A 155 -21.36 -19.78 10.25
CA GLU A 155 -21.49 -20.66 11.41
C GLU A 155 -22.89 -21.30 11.51
N SER A 156 -23.94 -20.56 11.15
CA SER A 156 -25.34 -21.00 11.28
C SER A 156 -25.89 -21.73 10.05
N LYS A 157 -25.15 -21.78 8.93
CA LYS A 157 -25.64 -22.24 7.61
C LYS A 157 -26.91 -21.52 7.14
N ALA A 158 -27.17 -20.32 7.66
CA ALA A 158 -28.25 -19.47 7.19
C ALA A 158 -27.84 -18.76 5.89
N ASP A 159 -28.82 -18.18 5.19
CA ASP A 159 -28.52 -17.36 4.03
C ASP A 159 -27.60 -16.19 4.41
N PRO A 160 -26.50 -15.97 3.67
CA PRO A 160 -25.55 -14.92 3.99
C PRO A 160 -26.18 -13.53 3.87
N VAL A 161 -26.10 -12.76 4.96
CA VAL A 161 -26.61 -11.39 5.01
C VAL A 161 -25.51 -10.44 4.51
N GLU A 162 -25.77 -9.73 3.41
CA GLU A 162 -24.88 -8.67 2.90
C GLU A 162 -24.69 -7.58 3.96
N LYS A 163 -23.43 -7.24 4.25
CA LYS A 163 -23.04 -6.20 5.21
C LYS A 163 -22.46 -4.98 4.52
N VAL A 164 -21.62 -5.21 3.51
CA VAL A 164 -20.99 -4.15 2.73
C VAL A 164 -20.71 -4.65 1.32
N ARG A 165 -20.66 -3.72 0.39
CA ARG A 165 -20.33 -3.95 -1.01
C ARG A 165 -19.20 -3.01 -1.39
N PHE A 166 -18.11 -3.56 -1.91
CA PHE A 166 -17.02 -2.79 -2.47
C PHE A 166 -17.18 -2.71 -3.97
N ASN A 167 -17.39 -1.51 -4.48
CA ASN A 167 -17.47 -1.26 -5.91
C ASN A 167 -16.07 -1.23 -6.51
N MET A 168 -15.76 -2.16 -7.41
CA MET A 168 -14.48 -2.18 -8.11
C MET A 168 -14.64 -1.66 -9.54
N LEU A 169 -13.55 -1.14 -10.09
CA LEU A 169 -13.49 -0.71 -11.47
C LEU A 169 -12.88 -1.80 -12.35
N ARG A 170 -13.30 -1.82 -13.62
CA ARG A 170 -12.76 -2.70 -14.64
C ARG A 170 -11.94 -1.92 -15.66
N GLN A 171 -10.78 -2.47 -16.03
CA GLN A 171 -9.95 -1.90 -17.08
C GLN A 171 -10.68 -1.93 -18.44
N GLN A 172 -10.86 -0.76 -19.06
CA GLN A 172 -11.51 -0.63 -20.36
C GLN A 172 -10.53 -0.40 -21.51
N GLU A 173 -9.23 -0.23 -21.25
CA GLU A 173 -8.24 -0.08 -22.32
C GLU A 173 -8.04 -1.40 -23.08
N VAL A 174 -8.08 -1.34 -24.41
CA VAL A 174 -7.82 -2.51 -25.25
C VAL A 174 -6.31 -2.79 -25.24
N SER A 175 -5.91 -3.92 -24.64
CA SER A 175 -4.50 -4.30 -24.46
C SER A 175 -4.19 -5.70 -24.99
N GLY A 176 -4.31 -5.88 -26.31
CA GLY A 176 -4.06 -7.17 -26.98
C GLY A 176 -4.95 -8.27 -26.43
N ASP A 177 -4.36 -9.43 -26.13
CA ASP A 177 -5.07 -10.61 -25.60
C ASP A 177 -5.15 -10.64 -24.07
N ARG A 178 -4.81 -9.54 -23.38
CA ARG A 178 -4.92 -9.48 -21.91
C ARG A 178 -6.38 -9.28 -21.51
N PRO A 179 -6.82 -9.91 -20.41
CA PRO A 179 -8.16 -9.66 -19.90
C PRO A 179 -8.27 -8.22 -19.39
N SER A 180 -9.49 -7.72 -19.43
CA SER A 180 -9.90 -6.47 -18.81
C SER A 180 -10.04 -6.68 -17.31
N TRP A 181 -8.95 -6.51 -16.56
CA TRP A 181 -8.90 -6.85 -15.12
C TRP A 181 -9.87 -6.03 -14.26
N SER A 182 -10.48 -6.68 -13.27
CA SER A 182 -11.09 -6.10 -12.08
C SER A 182 -10.63 -6.87 -10.84
N LEU A 183 -10.52 -6.23 -9.68
CA LEU A 183 -10.22 -6.92 -8.42
C LEU A 183 -11.30 -7.96 -8.04
N ALA A 184 -12.54 -7.76 -8.49
CA ALA A 184 -13.62 -8.72 -8.26
C ALA A 184 -13.42 -10.06 -8.99
N ASP A 185 -12.61 -10.08 -10.06
CA ASP A 185 -12.33 -11.30 -10.83
C ASP A 185 -11.55 -12.35 -10.02
N PHE A 186 -10.96 -11.96 -8.89
CA PHE A 186 -10.18 -12.83 -8.00
C PHE A 186 -10.99 -13.40 -6.82
N VAL A 187 -12.29 -13.11 -6.75
CA VAL A 187 -13.21 -13.61 -5.73
C VAL A 187 -14.31 -14.44 -6.41
N ALA A 188 -14.62 -15.62 -5.88
CA ALA A 188 -15.57 -16.53 -6.53
C ALA A 188 -16.93 -15.83 -6.79
N PRO A 189 -17.45 -15.87 -8.03
CA PRO A 189 -18.75 -15.32 -8.36
C PRO A 189 -19.88 -16.01 -7.61
N ARG A 190 -20.89 -15.23 -7.21
CA ARG A 190 -22.04 -15.72 -6.43
C ARG A 190 -22.82 -16.83 -7.15
N ASP A 191 -22.89 -16.80 -8.47
CA ASP A 191 -23.59 -17.79 -9.30
C ASP A 191 -22.91 -19.17 -9.34
N THR A 192 -21.63 -19.26 -8.95
CA THR A 192 -20.93 -20.54 -8.77
C THR A 192 -21.45 -21.34 -7.58
N GLY A 193 -22.16 -20.68 -6.65
CA GLY A 193 -22.62 -21.28 -5.39
C GLY A 193 -21.50 -21.63 -4.41
N ARG A 194 -20.25 -21.22 -4.68
CA ARG A 194 -19.10 -21.44 -3.80
C ARG A 194 -18.84 -20.19 -2.95
N MET A 195 -18.74 -20.36 -1.63
CA MET A 195 -18.36 -19.27 -0.74
C MET A 195 -16.86 -19.00 -0.85
N ASP A 196 -16.50 -17.74 -1.04
CA ASP A 196 -15.11 -17.25 -0.98
C ASP A 196 -14.95 -16.30 0.22
N TYR A 197 -13.78 -15.71 0.36
CA TYR A 197 -13.43 -14.90 1.51
C TYR A 197 -12.56 -13.71 1.09
N ILE A 198 -12.70 -12.61 1.84
CA ILE A 198 -11.85 -11.43 1.72
C ILE A 198 -11.29 -11.05 3.08
N GLY A 199 -10.06 -10.56 3.08
CA GLY A 199 -9.43 -9.96 4.24
C GLY A 199 -9.38 -8.44 4.10
N ALA A 200 -9.44 -7.74 5.23
CA ALA A 200 -9.17 -6.32 5.30
C ALA A 200 -8.41 -6.00 6.58
N PHE A 201 -7.59 -4.96 6.55
CA PHE A 201 -6.85 -4.49 7.71
C PHE A 201 -6.67 -2.97 7.68
N ALA A 202 -6.39 -2.41 8.86
CA ALA A 202 -5.92 -1.06 9.03
C ALA A 202 -4.86 -1.05 10.14
N VAL A 203 -3.76 -0.34 9.92
CA VAL A 203 -2.63 -0.27 10.85
C VAL A 203 -2.17 1.16 11.04
N THR A 204 -1.60 1.43 12.20
CA THR A 204 -0.79 2.61 12.47
C THR A 204 0.34 2.23 13.40
N ALA A 205 1.53 2.79 13.17
CA ALA A 205 2.67 2.70 14.07
C ALA A 205 3.11 4.07 14.61
N GLY A 206 2.29 5.10 14.38
CA GLY A 206 2.61 6.50 14.66
C GLY A 206 1.81 7.12 15.80
N ILE A 207 1.10 6.35 16.64
CA ILE A 207 0.39 6.94 17.78
C ILE A 207 1.44 7.53 18.74
N GLY A 208 1.43 8.85 18.91
CA GLY A 208 2.44 9.62 19.64
C GLY A 208 3.40 10.44 18.75
N VAL A 209 3.40 10.24 17.43
CA VAL A 209 4.34 10.89 16.51
C VAL A 209 4.17 12.41 16.47
N ASP A 210 2.92 12.90 16.50
CA ASP A 210 2.64 14.33 16.45
C ASP A 210 3.14 15.04 17.70
N ASP A 211 2.99 14.41 18.86
CA ASP A 211 3.43 14.99 20.13
C ASP A 211 4.96 14.99 20.23
N LEU A 212 5.61 13.89 19.85
CA LEU A 212 7.06 13.81 19.82
C LEU A 212 7.67 14.77 18.78
N SER A 213 7.07 14.89 17.60
CA SER A 213 7.51 15.87 16.58
C SER A 213 7.34 17.30 17.07
N LYS A 214 6.22 17.64 17.74
CA LYS A 214 6.03 18.98 18.32
C LYS A 214 7.05 19.27 19.41
N GLN A 215 7.41 18.30 20.24
CA GLN A 215 8.46 18.46 21.24
C GLN A 215 9.80 18.83 20.59
N TYR A 216 10.22 18.08 19.56
CA TYR A 216 11.42 18.41 18.81
C TYR A 216 11.37 19.81 18.18
N GLN A 217 10.23 20.23 17.65
CA GLN A 217 10.06 21.58 17.11
C GLN A 217 10.17 22.68 18.17
N GLN A 218 9.66 22.43 19.39
CA GLN A 218 9.79 23.37 20.51
C GLN A 218 11.23 23.52 20.99
N ASP A 219 12.05 22.50 20.78
CA ASP A 219 13.47 22.46 21.10
C ASP A 219 14.35 22.95 19.93
N ASP A 220 13.76 23.57 18.89
CA ASP A 220 14.42 24.00 17.65
C ASP A 220 15.15 22.86 16.88
N ASP A 221 14.72 21.61 17.09
CA ASP A 221 15.26 20.39 16.48
C ASP A 221 14.39 19.92 15.31
N GLU A 222 14.43 20.68 14.21
CA GLU A 222 13.66 20.38 13.01
C GLU A 222 14.08 19.04 12.37
N TYR A 223 15.36 18.67 12.52
CA TYR A 223 15.91 17.42 12.00
C TYR A 223 15.23 16.20 12.63
N HIS A 224 15.18 16.11 13.95
CA HIS A 224 14.52 14.97 14.62
C HIS A 224 13.00 15.01 14.47
N SER A 225 12.40 16.19 14.34
CA SER A 225 10.97 16.33 13.99
C SER A 225 10.64 15.70 12.64
N ILE A 226 11.48 15.91 11.61
CA ILE A 226 11.31 15.27 10.29
C ILE A 226 11.62 13.77 10.39
N MET A 227 12.70 13.41 11.10
CA MET A 227 13.14 12.03 11.28
C MET A 227 12.07 11.15 11.91
N VAL A 228 11.45 11.58 13.02
CA VAL A 228 10.44 10.77 13.71
C VAL A 228 9.21 10.54 12.84
N LYS A 229 8.80 11.53 12.05
CA LYS A 229 7.69 11.40 11.09
C LYS A 229 8.03 10.42 9.97
N ALA A 230 9.23 10.53 9.39
CA ALA A 230 9.70 9.60 8.38
C ALA A 230 9.76 8.16 8.94
N LEU A 231 10.26 7.97 10.16
CA LEU A 231 10.31 6.66 10.82
C LEU A 231 8.91 6.11 11.13
N ALA A 232 7.97 6.92 11.61
CA ALA A 232 6.61 6.48 11.87
C ALA A 232 5.89 6.00 10.60
N ASP A 233 6.13 6.68 9.47
CA ASP A 233 5.65 6.28 8.16
C ASP A 233 6.26 4.94 7.71
N ARG A 234 7.58 4.78 7.85
CA ARG A 234 8.27 3.50 7.60
C ARG A 234 7.74 2.37 8.49
N LEU A 235 7.46 2.64 9.75
CA LEU A 235 6.91 1.66 10.70
C LEU A 235 5.46 1.29 10.35
N ALA A 236 4.65 2.23 9.83
CA ALA A 236 3.29 1.93 9.39
C ALA A 236 3.29 1.00 8.17
N GLU A 237 4.17 1.23 7.19
CA GLU A 237 4.36 0.31 6.05
C GLU A 237 4.90 -1.06 6.51
N ALA A 238 5.89 -1.06 7.41
CA ALA A 238 6.42 -2.29 8.00
C ALA A 238 5.33 -3.09 8.73
N PHE A 239 4.41 -2.41 9.41
CA PHE A 239 3.27 -3.07 10.04
C PHE A 239 2.28 -3.64 9.02
N ALA A 240 2.08 -2.98 7.88
CA ALA A 240 1.25 -3.55 6.82
C ALA A 240 1.87 -4.85 6.28
N GLU A 241 3.19 -4.90 6.08
CA GLU A 241 3.89 -6.12 5.65
C GLU A 241 3.84 -7.22 6.72
N PHE A 242 4.15 -6.88 7.98
CA PHE A 242 4.07 -7.79 9.12
C PHE A 242 2.67 -8.39 9.25
N LEU A 243 1.64 -7.55 9.22
CA LEU A 243 0.26 -7.98 9.40
C LEU A 243 -0.23 -8.78 8.21
N HIS A 244 0.21 -8.45 6.99
CA HIS A 244 -0.10 -9.26 5.83
C HIS A 244 0.53 -10.65 5.94
N ALA A 245 1.81 -10.77 6.29
CA ALA A 245 2.47 -12.06 6.51
C ALA A 245 1.72 -12.90 7.56
N ARG A 246 1.42 -12.30 8.71
CA ARG A 246 0.62 -12.93 9.76
C ARG A 246 -0.78 -13.32 9.26
N ALA A 247 -1.43 -12.51 8.45
CA ALA A 247 -2.74 -12.81 7.90
C ALA A 247 -2.70 -14.01 6.93
N ARG A 248 -1.64 -14.16 6.12
CA ARG A 248 -1.48 -15.35 5.25
C ARG A 248 -1.31 -16.63 6.07
N GLU A 249 -0.50 -16.57 7.11
CA GLU A 249 -0.31 -17.66 8.07
C GLU A 249 -1.62 -18.00 8.79
N GLU A 250 -2.29 -17.00 9.38
CA GLU A 250 -3.55 -17.20 10.10
C GLU A 250 -4.71 -17.63 9.19
N TRP A 251 -4.74 -17.23 7.92
CA TRP A 251 -5.72 -17.73 6.96
C TRP A 251 -5.45 -19.21 6.61
N GLY A 252 -4.19 -19.63 6.66
CA GLY A 252 -3.81 -21.04 6.52
C GLY A 252 -3.70 -21.53 5.07
N TYR A 253 -3.63 -20.62 4.09
CA TYR A 253 -3.42 -21.00 2.68
C TYR A 253 -1.95 -21.09 2.27
N ALA A 254 -1.03 -20.71 3.15
CA ALA A 254 0.41 -20.73 2.95
C ALA A 254 1.14 -21.35 4.15
N PRO A 255 0.81 -22.59 4.57
CA PRO A 255 1.33 -23.20 5.80
C PRO A 255 2.85 -23.50 5.76
N ASP A 256 3.41 -23.69 4.55
CA ASP A 256 4.83 -23.98 4.33
C ASP A 256 5.61 -22.73 3.85
N GLU A 257 5.06 -21.53 4.03
CA GLU A 257 5.69 -20.28 3.61
C GLU A 257 6.94 -19.98 4.46
N ALA A 258 8.11 -20.08 3.84
CA ALA A 258 9.40 -19.71 4.42
C ALA A 258 10.06 -18.64 3.54
N LEU A 259 9.57 -17.41 3.64
CA LEU A 259 10.08 -16.28 2.86
C LEU A 259 11.06 -15.47 3.70
N ASP A 260 12.18 -15.10 3.07
CA ASP A 260 13.06 -14.10 3.65
C ASP A 260 12.54 -12.68 3.38
N ARG A 261 13.27 -11.68 3.89
CA ARG A 261 12.91 -10.27 3.71
C ARG A 261 12.88 -9.85 2.24
N ASP A 262 13.85 -10.31 1.45
CA ASP A 262 13.95 -9.91 0.05
C ASP A 262 12.80 -10.52 -0.77
N ASP A 263 12.36 -11.72 -0.41
CA ASP A 263 11.17 -12.36 -0.97
C ASP A 263 9.89 -11.61 -0.61
N LEU A 264 9.73 -11.13 0.63
CA LEU A 264 8.58 -10.31 1.04
C LEU A 264 8.53 -8.98 0.26
N ILE A 265 9.66 -8.28 0.16
CA ILE A 265 9.76 -7.03 -0.62
C ILE A 265 9.49 -7.27 -2.10
N ALA A 266 9.91 -8.42 -2.64
CA ALA A 266 9.65 -8.81 -4.02
C ALA A 266 8.24 -9.41 -4.25
N GLU A 267 7.38 -9.38 -3.22
CA GLU A 267 6.01 -9.91 -3.24
C GLU A 267 5.92 -11.37 -3.71
N ARG A 268 6.91 -12.21 -3.35
CA ARG A 268 6.99 -13.63 -3.75
C ARG A 268 6.12 -14.56 -2.89
N TYR A 269 4.97 -14.06 -2.44
CA TYR A 269 3.94 -14.83 -1.76
C TYR A 269 2.71 -14.98 -2.63
N ARG A 270 1.83 -15.93 -2.30
CA ARG A 270 0.50 -16.00 -2.88
C ARG A 270 -0.40 -14.94 -2.22
N GLY A 271 -1.17 -14.22 -3.03
CA GLY A 271 -2.14 -13.23 -2.56
C GLY A 271 -1.65 -11.79 -2.71
N ILE A 272 -2.56 -10.84 -2.55
CA ILE A 272 -2.31 -9.40 -2.68
C ILE A 272 -3.03 -8.65 -1.56
N ARG A 273 -2.56 -7.43 -1.28
CA ARG A 273 -3.13 -6.52 -0.28
C ARG A 273 -3.45 -5.13 -0.88
N PRO A 274 -4.34 -5.04 -1.90
CA PRO A 274 -4.64 -3.78 -2.57
C PRO A 274 -5.16 -2.75 -1.56
N ALA A 275 -4.65 -1.52 -1.65
CA ALA A 275 -5.05 -0.42 -0.79
C ALA A 275 -5.81 0.64 -1.60
N PHE A 276 -6.96 1.07 -1.09
CA PHE A 276 -7.78 2.09 -1.74
C PHE A 276 -6.99 3.37 -2.00
N GLY A 277 -7.11 3.92 -3.21
CA GLY A 277 -6.34 5.05 -3.71
C GLY A 277 -5.12 4.66 -4.56
N TYR A 278 -4.71 3.38 -4.55
CA TYR A 278 -3.73 2.87 -5.52
C TYR A 278 -4.39 2.58 -6.88
N PRO A 279 -3.62 2.55 -7.99
CA PRO A 279 -4.19 2.38 -9.33
C PRO A 279 -5.06 1.12 -9.55
N ALA A 280 -4.90 0.08 -8.74
CA ALA A 280 -5.73 -1.13 -8.80
C ALA A 280 -7.15 -0.93 -8.22
N CYS A 281 -7.33 0.05 -7.32
CA CYS A 281 -8.60 0.43 -6.71
C CYS A 281 -8.56 1.94 -6.39
N PRO A 282 -8.56 2.80 -7.44
CA PRO A 282 -8.34 4.23 -7.32
C PRO A 282 -9.51 4.97 -6.67
#